data_AF-D6TEV6-F1
#
_entry.id   AF-D6TEV6-F1
#
_cell.length_a   1.000
_cell.length_b   1.000
_cell.length_c   1.000
_cell.angle_alpha   90.00
_cell.angle_beta   90.00
_cell.angle_gamma   90.00
#
_symmetry.space_group_name_H-M   'P 1'
#
loop_
_entity.id
_entity.type
_entity.pdbx_description
1 polymer ?
#
loop_
_entity_poly.entity_id
_entity_poly.type
_entity_poly.pdbx_seq_one_letter_code
_entity_poly.pdbx_strand_id
1 'polypeptide(L)'
;MIDYHDKPDFPTLAAYISQRYAALRLPYQQWAYLARLAIQHLPYNERQLDLLANDITRQRTELHRAILFASEHFCDELLDRIRTQAHMSKYAWKSFYKNQPITLKNGFHLLIF
;
A
#
# COMPACT_ATOMS: atom_id res chain seq x y z
N MET A 1 -11.88 3.58 10.14
CA MET A 1 -11.19 2.30 10.43
C MET A 1 -12.22 1.22 10.15
N ILE A 2 -11.92 0.17 9.38
CA ILE A 2 -12.86 -0.95 9.23
C ILE A 2 -12.87 -1.71 10.57
N ASP A 3 -14.08 -1.94 11.10
CA ASP A 3 -14.26 -2.89 12.17
C ASP A 3 -14.34 -4.30 11.57
N TYR A 4 -13.40 -5.16 11.97
CA TYR A 4 -13.32 -6.53 11.47
C TYR A 4 -14.15 -7.50 12.33
N HIS A 5 -14.68 -7.06 13.48
CA HIS A 5 -15.56 -7.86 14.32
C HIS A 5 -16.91 -8.15 13.64
N ASP A 6 -17.40 -7.22 12.82
CA ASP A 6 -18.67 -7.34 12.11
C ASP A 6 -18.58 -8.13 10.80
N LYS A 7 -17.40 -8.67 10.44
CA LYS A 7 -17.10 -9.33 9.16
C LYS A 7 -17.62 -8.52 7.95
N PRO A 8 -16.89 -7.47 7.53
CA PRO A 8 -17.33 -6.64 6.41
C PRO A 8 -17.61 -7.49 5.18
N ASP A 9 -18.72 -7.18 4.50
CA ASP A 9 -19.07 -7.85 3.25
C ASP A 9 -18.07 -7.53 2.14
N PHE A 10 -18.16 -8.31 1.06
CA PHE A 10 -17.25 -8.18 -0.08
C PHE A 10 -17.21 -6.76 -0.66
N PRO A 11 -18.36 -6.11 -0.98
CA PRO A 11 -18.35 -4.75 -1.53
C PRO A 11 -17.66 -3.73 -0.63
N THR A 12 -17.91 -3.79 0.69
CA THR A 12 -17.32 -2.86 1.66
C THR A 12 -15.80 -3.02 1.71
N LEU A 13 -15.32 -4.26 1.79
CA LEU A 13 -13.88 -4.51 1.86
C LEU A 13 -13.18 -4.17 0.53
N ALA A 14 -13.80 -4.49 -0.60
CA ALA A 14 -13.28 -4.17 -1.93
C ALA A 14 -13.13 -2.66 -2.15
N ALA A 15 -14.16 -1.88 -1.78
CA ALA A 15 -14.14 -0.43 -1.88
C ALA A 15 -13.06 0.18 -0.98
N TYR A 16 -12.93 -0.32 0.26
CA TYR A 16 -11.91 0.15 1.18
C TYR A 16 -10.49 -0.12 0.70
N ILE A 17 -10.20 -1.33 0.23
CA ILE A 17 -8.88 -1.69 -0.32
C ILE A 17 -8.55 -0.80 -1.53
N SER A 18 -9.51 -0.61 -2.44
CA SER A 18 -9.34 0.25 -3.62
C SER A 18 -9.05 1.70 -3.23
N GLN A 19 -9.85 2.30 -2.35
CA GLN A 19 -9.66 3.67 -1.90
C GLN A 19 -8.30 3.87 -1.22
N ARG A 20 -7.93 2.94 -0.33
CA ARG A 20 -6.66 3.03 0.41
C ARG A 20 -5.45 2.86 -0.49
N TYR A 21 -5.54 1.98 -1.48
CA TYR A 21 -4.46 1.83 -2.45
C TYR A 21 -4.31 3.06 -3.35
N ALA A 22 -5.43 3.65 -3.79
CA ALA A 22 -5.38 4.88 -4.58
C ALA A 22 -4.77 6.04 -3.76
N ALA A 23 -5.11 6.15 -2.48
CA ALA A 23 -4.57 7.17 -1.58
C ALA A 23 -3.05 7.10 -1.38
N LEU A 24 -2.46 5.91 -1.56
CA LEU A 24 -1.00 5.72 -1.45
C LEU A 24 -0.22 6.33 -2.62
N ARG A 25 -0.85 6.57 -3.77
CA ARG A 25 -0.15 6.99 -4.99
C ARG A 25 0.65 8.27 -4.79
N LEU A 26 0.02 9.32 -4.26
CA LEU A 26 0.65 10.63 -4.11
C LEU A 26 1.79 10.62 -3.06
N PRO A 27 1.60 10.08 -1.84
CA PRO A 27 2.69 9.94 -0.88
C PRO A 27 3.89 9.16 -1.44
N TYR A 28 3.65 8.06 -2.15
CA TYR A 28 4.73 7.28 -2.79
C TYR A 28 5.50 8.10 -3.83
N GLN A 29 4.81 8.87 -4.68
CA GLN A 29 5.46 9.73 -5.67
C GLN A 29 6.35 10.79 -5.01
N GLN A 30 5.84 11.46 -3.98
CA GLN A 30 6.59 12.46 -3.23
C GLN A 30 7.80 11.84 -2.51
N TRP A 31 7.60 10.70 -1.86
CA TRP A 31 8.67 9.98 -1.19
C TRP A 31 9.76 9.53 -2.18
N ALA A 32 9.36 8.95 -3.32
CA ALA A 32 10.29 8.50 -4.36
C ALA A 32 11.11 9.66 -4.95
N TYR A 33 10.50 10.83 -5.12
CA TYR A 33 11.22 12.03 -5.55
C TYR A 33 12.29 12.43 -4.53
N LEU A 34 11.94 12.57 -3.25
CA LEU A 34 12.89 12.93 -2.19
C LEU A 34 13.98 11.86 -2.01
N ALA A 35 13.63 10.58 -2.08
CA ALA A 35 14.58 9.47 -1.99
C ALA A 35 15.61 9.49 -3.13
N ARG A 36 15.19 9.86 -4.35
CA ARG A 36 16.10 10.02 -5.50
C ARG A 36 17.09 11.16 -5.25
N LEU A 37 16.64 12.30 -4.74
CA LEU A 37 17.54 13.40 -4.38
C LEU A 37 18.57 12.96 -3.34
N ALA A 38 18.12 12.26 -2.29
CA ALA A 38 18.98 11.74 -1.23
C ALA A 38 20.08 10.81 -1.78
N ILE A 39 19.72 9.88 -2.69
CA ILE A 39 20.69 8.94 -3.32
C ILE A 39 21.67 9.66 -4.25
N GLN A 40 21.22 10.72 -4.92
CA GLN A 40 22.08 11.54 -5.76
C GLN A 40 22.92 12.54 -4.95
N HIS A 41 22.85 12.49 -3.61
CA HIS A 41 23.50 13.43 -2.70
C HIS A 41 23.15 14.90 -2.98
N LEU A 42 21.95 15.14 -3.53
CA LEU A 42 21.41 16.47 -3.78
C LEU A 42 20.68 16.99 -2.53
N PRO A 43 20.55 18.32 -2.35
CA PRO A 43 19.77 18.89 -1.25
C PRO A 43 18.31 18.40 -1.27
N TYR A 44 17.82 17.94 -0.11
CA TYR A 44 16.46 17.46 0.06
C TYR A 44 15.99 17.71 1.50
N ASN A 45 14.67 17.57 1.73
CA ASN A 45 14.09 17.71 3.05
C ASN A 45 14.04 16.33 3.75
N GLU A 46 15.03 16.06 4.60
CA GLU A 46 15.15 14.81 5.39
C GLU A 46 13.91 14.55 6.24
N ARG A 47 13.45 15.57 6.97
CA ARG A 47 12.27 15.46 7.83
C ARG A 47 11.02 15.08 7.04
N GLN A 48 10.83 15.68 5.86
CA GLN A 48 9.68 15.36 5.00
C GLN A 48 9.78 13.94 4.44
N LEU A 49 10.99 13.47 4.09
CA LEU A 49 11.21 12.10 3.64
C LEU A 49 10.82 11.07 4.73
N ASP A 50 11.22 11.31 5.98
CA ASP A 50 10.87 10.44 7.12
C ASP A 50 9.38 10.47 7.44
N LEU A 51 8.75 11.65 7.42
CA LEU A 51 7.31 11.78 7.64
C LEU A 51 6.50 11.01 6.59
N LEU A 52 6.89 11.11 5.32
CA LEU A 52 6.26 10.35 4.24
C LEU A 52 6.51 8.85 4.39
N ALA A 53 7.71 8.43 4.79
CA ALA A 53 8.02 7.02 5.01
C ALA A 53 7.13 6.41 6.12
N ASN A 54 6.95 7.14 7.22
CA ASN A 54 6.11 6.73 8.34
C ASN A 54 4.63 6.68 7.95
N ASP A 55 4.12 7.70 7.27
CA ASP A 55 2.72 7.73 6.85
C ASP A 55 2.41 6.61 5.85
N ILE A 56 3.28 6.40 4.86
CA ILE A 56 3.10 5.30 3.91
C ILE A 56 3.15 3.95 4.64
N THR A 57 4.09 3.75 5.56
CA THR A 57 4.20 2.49 6.32
C THR A 57 2.95 2.21 7.16
N ARG A 58 2.39 3.24 7.79
CA ARG A 58 1.11 3.14 8.51
C ARG A 58 -0.03 2.74 7.58
N GLN A 59 -0.19 3.43 6.45
CA GLN A 59 -1.22 3.11 5.46
C GLN A 59 -1.05 1.71 4.84
N ARG A 60 0.19 1.27 4.58
CA ARG A 60 0.51 -0.09 4.12
C ARG A 60 0.11 -1.13 5.16
N THR A 61 0.32 -0.86 6.44
CA THR A 61 -0.07 -1.77 7.53
C THR A 61 -1.60 -1.92 7.59
N GLU A 62 -2.34 -0.83 7.41
CA GLU A 62 -3.82 -0.88 7.33
C GLU A 62 -4.29 -1.72 6.13
N LEU A 63 -3.69 -1.52 4.95
CA LEU A 63 -3.97 -2.32 3.75
C LEU A 63 -3.59 -3.79 3.91
N HIS A 64 -2.45 -4.08 4.56
CA HIS A 64 -2.02 -5.45 4.84
C HIS A 64 -3.09 -6.19 5.65
N ARG A 65 -3.62 -5.57 6.72
CA ARG A 65 -4.69 -6.16 7.54
C ARG A 65 -5.95 -6.44 6.72
N ALA A 66 -6.36 -5.50 5.88
CA ALA A 66 -7.54 -5.68 5.03
C ALA A 66 -7.35 -6.82 3.99
N ILE A 67 -6.17 -6.88 3.37
CA ILE A 67 -5.83 -7.92 2.39
C ILE A 67 -5.70 -9.30 3.06
N LEU A 68 -5.13 -9.36 4.27
CA LEU A 68 -5.04 -10.59 5.04
C LEU A 68 -6.44 -11.09 5.41
N PHE A 69 -7.28 -10.21 5.95
CA PHE A 69 -8.68 -10.53 6.25
C PHE A 69 -9.43 -11.03 5.02
N ALA A 70 -9.28 -10.36 3.86
CA ALA A 70 -9.87 -10.81 2.60
C ALA A 70 -9.42 -12.23 2.26
N SER A 71 -8.12 -12.48 2.34
CA SER A 71 -7.50 -13.77 1.99
C SER A 71 -7.95 -14.92 2.88
N GLU A 72 -8.37 -14.64 4.11
CA GLU A 72 -8.88 -15.63 5.05
C GLU A 72 -10.37 -15.95 4.84
N HIS A 73 -11.14 -15.02 4.24
CA HIS A 73 -12.60 -15.09 4.21
C HIS A 73 -13.20 -15.24 2.81
N PHE A 74 -12.43 -14.98 1.75
CA PHE A 74 -12.89 -15.04 0.37
C PHE A 74 -12.07 -16.03 -0.47
N CYS A 75 -12.73 -16.67 -1.44
CA CYS A 75 -12.07 -17.54 -2.40
C CYS A 75 -11.22 -16.75 -3.40
N ASP A 76 -10.32 -17.44 -4.10
CA ASP A 76 -9.37 -16.84 -5.05
C ASP A 76 -10.04 -15.99 -6.13
N GLU A 77 -11.22 -16.39 -6.62
CA GLU A 77 -11.99 -15.62 -7.61
C GLU A 77 -12.40 -14.24 -7.09
N LEU A 78 -12.86 -14.18 -5.84
CA LEU A 78 -13.23 -12.92 -5.20
C LEU A 78 -11.99 -12.07 -4.89
N LEU A 79 -10.89 -12.70 -4.46
CA LEU A 79 -9.62 -11.99 -4.24
C LEU A 79 -9.10 -11.36 -5.53
N ASP A 80 -9.19 -12.06 -6.66
CA ASP A 80 -8.77 -11.52 -7.95
C ASP A 80 -9.66 -10.36 -8.41
N ARG A 81 -10.96 -10.41 -8.11
CA ARG A 81 -11.89 -9.29 -8.34
C ARG A 81 -11.53 -8.07 -7.49
N ILE A 82 -11.25 -8.24 -6.19
CA ILE A 82 -10.80 -7.14 -5.32
C ILE A 82 -9.53 -6.51 -5.87
N ARG A 83 -8.53 -7.34 -6.20
CA ARG A 83 -7.25 -6.89 -6.76
C ARG A 83 -7.47 -6.08 -8.04
N THR A 84 -8.30 -6.59 -8.94
CA THR A 84 -8.60 -5.94 -10.23
C THR A 84 -9.35 -4.62 -10.04
N GLN A 85 -10.36 -4.58 -9.16
CA GLN A 85 -11.11 -3.36 -8.82
C GLN A 85 -10.25 -2.30 -8.12
N ALA A 86 -9.24 -2.74 -7.35
CA ALA A 86 -8.26 -1.84 -6.76
C ALA A 86 -7.17 -1.40 -7.74
N HIS A 87 -7.21 -1.83 -9.01
CA HIS A 87 -6.16 -1.58 -10.00
C HIS A 87 -4.76 -1.99 -9.49
N MET A 88 -4.68 -3.07 -8.72
CA MET A 88 -3.43 -3.59 -8.19
C MET A 88 -2.80 -4.60 -9.15
N SER A 89 -1.50 -4.45 -9.39
CA SER A 89 -0.72 -5.52 -10.00
C SER A 89 -0.61 -6.72 -9.06
N LYS A 90 -0.36 -7.92 -9.60
CA LYS A 90 -0.11 -9.14 -8.82
C LYS A 90 1.05 -8.95 -7.81
N TYR A 91 2.06 -8.19 -8.20
CA TYR A 91 3.21 -7.88 -7.34
C TYR A 91 2.87 -6.89 -6.23
N ALA A 92 2.06 -5.86 -6.53
CA ALA A 92 1.56 -4.92 -5.52
C ALA A 92 0.77 -5.68 -4.45
N TRP A 93 -0.20 -6.49 -4.85
CA TRP A 93 -0.98 -7.35 -3.95
C TRP A 93 -0.07 -8.19 -3.03
N LYS A 94 0.89 -8.91 -3.64
CA LYS A 94 1.84 -9.74 -2.90
C LYS A 94 2.72 -8.95 -1.93
N SER A 95 3.09 -7.71 -2.27
CA SER A 95 3.88 -6.84 -1.40
C SER A 95 3.12 -6.46 -0.12
N PHE A 96 1.83 -6.12 -0.24
CA PHE A 96 1.00 -5.83 0.92
C PHE A 96 0.69 -7.09 1.73
N TYR A 97 0.44 -8.22 1.07
CA TYR A 97 0.26 -9.51 1.77
C TYR A 97 1.46 -9.87 2.65
N LYS A 98 2.69 -9.58 2.19
CA LYS A 98 3.93 -9.84 2.96
C LYS A 98 4.30 -8.74 3.97
N ASN A 99 3.53 -7.65 4.06
CA ASN A 99 3.81 -6.49 4.90
C ASN A 99 5.24 -5.93 4.77
N GLN A 100 5.74 -5.75 3.55
CA GLN A 100 7.11 -5.26 3.35
C GLN A 100 7.22 -3.76 3.69
N PRO A 101 8.20 -3.35 4.54
CA PRO A 101 8.42 -1.95 4.87
C PRO A 101 9.06 -1.19 3.71
N ILE A 102 8.83 0.13 3.66
CA ILE A 102 9.56 1.03 2.77
C ILE A 102 10.90 1.36 3.39
N THR A 103 11.95 1.21 2.60
CA THR A 103 13.30 1.61 2.97
C THR A 103 13.99 2.24 1.77
N LEU A 104 15.06 3.01 1.97
CA LEU A 104 15.87 3.49 0.85
C LEU A 104 16.55 2.34 0.05
N LYS A 105 16.76 1.17 0.67
CA LYS A 105 17.29 -0.04 0.02
C LYS A 105 16.26 -0.77 -0.86
N ASN A 106 15.00 -0.82 -0.43
CA ASN A 106 13.93 -1.57 -1.09
C ASN A 106 12.92 -0.67 -1.84
N GLY A 107 13.00 0.65 -1.66
CA GLY A 107 12.00 1.64 -2.08
C GLY A 107 11.95 1.93 -3.58
N PHE A 108 12.82 1.29 -4.36
CA PHE A 108 12.74 1.27 -5.83
C PHE A 108 11.92 0.11 -6.38
N HIS A 109 11.32 -0.73 -5.52
CA HIS A 109 10.11 -1.43 -5.92
C HIS A 109 8.98 -0.39 -6.04
N LEU A 110 9.11 0.44 -7.10
CA LEU A 110 8.03 1.18 -7.71
C LEU A 110 6.84 0.23 -7.71
N LEU A 111 5.81 0.59 -6.95
CA LEU A 111 4.47 0.22 -7.34
C LEU A 111 4.34 0.79 -8.76
N ILE A 112 4.61 -0.06 -9.76
CA ILE A 112 4.35 0.26 -11.16
C ILE A 112 2.83 0.39 -11.19
N PHE A 113 2.38 1.65 -11.14
CA PHE A 113 0.99 2.03 -11.36
C PHE A 113 0.76 2.18 -12.86
#